data_AF-A0A838FYS3-F1
#
_entry.id   AF-A0A838FYS3-F1
#
_cell.length_a   1.000
_cell.length_b   1.000
_cell.length_c   1.000
_cell.angle_alpha   90.00
_cell.angle_beta   90.00
_cell.angle_gamma   90.00
#
_symmetry.space_group_name_H-M   'P 1'
#
loop_
_entity.id
_entity.type
_entity.pdbx_description
1 polymer ?
#
loop_
_entity_poly.entity_id
_entity_poly.type
_entity_poly.pdbx_seq_one_letter_code
_entity_poly.pdbx_strand_id
1 'polypeptide(L)'
;MAKVLCVLYDDPVDGYPPAYARDGVPSVGGYHDGQTTPNPERIDFTPGELLGSVSGELGLRSFLEENGHTLVVTSDKEGEDSEFERELVDADVVISQPFWPAYLTADRIAKAPNLKLAVTAGIGSDHVDLDAAIGNGMTVAEVTYSNSISVSEHVVMMILALVRNYIPSHQQVLDGGWNIADCVERSYDLEGMQVGTVAAGRIGSAVLRRLKPFEVGLHYTDRHRLPREVEEELGVTFHATTEELVQVCDVVTINAPLHPETEHLFDAELISRMKRGAYLVNTARGKICDRDAVARACETGQLAGYA
;
A
#
# COMPACT_ATOMS: atom_id res chain seq x y z
N MET A 1 25.82 -9.80 -20.26
CA MET A 1 25.60 -8.44 -19.74
C MET A 1 24.12 -8.19 -19.84
N ALA A 2 23.44 -7.94 -18.72
CA ALA A 2 22.02 -7.63 -18.70
C ALA A 2 21.81 -6.12 -18.48
N LYS A 3 20.70 -5.59 -18.99
CA LYS A 3 20.24 -4.23 -18.72
C LYS A 3 19.14 -4.24 -17.68
N VAL A 4 19.37 -3.55 -16.56
CA VAL A 4 18.40 -3.34 -15.49
C VAL A 4 17.90 -1.91 -15.57
N LEU A 5 16.62 -1.76 -15.89
CA LEU A 5 15.92 -0.48 -15.92
C LEU A 5 15.13 -0.30 -14.62
N CYS A 6 15.55 0.66 -13.80
CA CYS A 6 14.99 0.92 -12.49
C CYS A 6 14.26 2.27 -12.48
N VAL A 7 12.95 2.24 -12.25
CA VAL A 7 12.12 3.44 -12.14
C VAL A 7 11.86 3.76 -10.68
N LEU A 8 12.35 4.92 -10.25
CA LEU A 8 12.32 5.42 -8.86
C LEU A 8 11.73 6.84 -8.82
N TYR A 9 11.28 7.32 -7.67
CA TYR A 9 10.76 8.69 -7.54
C TYR A 9 11.89 9.72 -7.44
N ASP A 10 11.59 10.99 -7.67
CA ASP A 10 12.55 12.08 -7.55
C ASP A 10 13.13 12.20 -6.13
N ASP A 11 14.34 12.76 -6.04
CA ASP A 11 14.95 13.11 -4.75
C ASP A 11 14.14 14.18 -3.98
N PRO A 12 14.36 14.32 -2.66
CA PRO A 12 13.74 15.39 -1.90
C PRO A 12 14.00 16.76 -2.53
N VAL A 13 13.01 17.65 -2.45
CA VAL A 13 13.08 19.01 -3.02
C VAL A 13 14.26 19.84 -2.46
N ASP A 14 14.70 19.53 -1.24
CA ASP A 14 15.84 20.17 -0.57
C ASP A 14 17.19 19.47 -0.87
N GLY A 15 17.20 18.43 -1.69
CA GLY A 15 18.39 17.69 -2.14
C GLY A 15 18.60 16.34 -1.45
N TYR A 16 19.62 15.61 -1.94
CA TYR A 16 20.04 14.31 -1.44
C TYR A 16 21.52 14.32 -0.97
N PRO A 17 21.86 13.67 0.16
CA PRO A 17 20.96 12.98 1.10
C PRO A 17 20.14 13.98 1.92
N PRO A 18 18.93 13.60 2.39
CA PRO A 18 18.19 14.43 3.31
C PRO A 18 18.87 14.50 4.68
N ALA A 19 18.54 15.53 5.47
CA ALA A 19 18.88 15.56 6.88
C ALA A 19 18.01 14.53 7.64
N TYR A 20 18.54 13.34 7.86
CA TYR A 20 17.84 12.28 8.59
C TYR A 20 17.56 12.70 10.04
N ALA A 21 16.35 12.45 10.51
CA ALA A 21 15.92 12.79 11.87
C ALA A 21 16.54 11.91 12.97
N ARG A 22 17.24 10.83 12.60
CA ARG A 22 17.88 9.87 13.50
C ARG A 22 18.99 9.11 12.76
N ASP A 23 19.91 8.54 13.54
CA ASP A 23 21.12 7.88 13.02
C ASP A 23 20.92 6.41 12.59
N GLY A 24 19.74 5.84 12.81
CA GLY A 24 19.46 4.45 12.45
C GLY A 24 18.03 4.02 12.76
N VAL A 25 17.72 2.77 12.43
CA VAL A 25 16.39 2.17 12.60
C VAL A 25 16.45 0.88 13.43
N PRO A 26 15.35 0.48 14.10
CA PRO A 26 15.28 -0.82 14.77
C PRO A 26 15.53 -1.98 13.81
N SER A 27 16.20 -3.02 14.30
CA SER A 27 16.39 -4.26 13.55
C SER A 27 15.16 -5.16 13.69
N VAL A 28 14.71 -5.73 12.57
CA VAL A 28 13.61 -6.70 12.49
C VAL A 28 14.20 -8.00 11.94
N GLY A 29 14.11 -9.09 12.69
CA GLY A 29 14.70 -10.39 12.31
C GLY A 29 13.73 -11.35 11.61
N GLY A 30 12.43 -11.04 11.61
CA GLY A 30 11.40 -11.89 11.02
C GLY A 30 10.00 -11.31 11.20
N TYR A 31 9.03 -12.00 10.61
CA TYR A 31 7.64 -11.59 10.56
C TYR A 31 6.74 -12.53 11.38
N HIS A 32 5.48 -12.11 11.60
CA HIS A 32 4.56 -12.80 12.51
C HIS A 32 4.18 -14.23 12.08
N ASP A 33 4.26 -14.54 10.78
CA ASP A 33 4.01 -15.87 10.24
C ASP A 33 5.26 -16.77 10.23
N GLY A 34 6.38 -16.29 10.79
CA GLY A 34 7.66 -16.99 10.82
C GLY A 34 8.54 -16.78 9.59
N GLN A 35 8.09 -16.04 8.57
CA GLN A 35 8.93 -15.67 7.44
C GLN A 35 10.10 -14.80 7.92
N THR A 36 11.32 -15.08 7.44
CA THR A 36 12.49 -14.23 7.72
C THR A 36 12.43 -12.94 6.92
N THR A 37 13.11 -11.89 7.39
CA THR A 37 13.42 -10.73 6.53
C THR A 37 14.32 -11.14 5.35
N PRO A 38 14.44 -10.31 4.31
CA PRO A 38 15.38 -10.55 3.21
C PRO A 38 16.80 -10.83 3.72
N ASN A 39 17.48 -11.79 3.09
CA ASN A 39 18.79 -12.30 3.47
C ASN A 39 19.80 -12.28 2.31
N PRO A 40 20.03 -11.12 1.65
CA PRO A 40 21.07 -11.02 0.63
C PRO A 40 22.46 -11.29 1.24
N GLU A 41 23.42 -11.70 0.42
CA GLU A 41 24.81 -11.96 0.88
C GLU A 41 25.45 -10.70 1.49
N ARG A 42 25.09 -9.53 0.99
CA ARG A 42 25.47 -8.22 1.53
C ARG A 42 24.43 -7.16 1.17
N ILE A 43 24.54 -6.01 1.83
CA ILE A 43 23.85 -4.76 1.44
C ILE A 43 24.92 -3.68 1.28
N ASP A 44 24.76 -2.82 0.28
CA ASP A 44 25.68 -1.72 -0.03
C ASP A 44 25.09 -0.36 0.43
N PHE A 45 24.26 -0.39 1.48
CA PHE A 45 23.62 0.78 2.11
C PHE A 45 23.52 0.61 3.64
N THR A 46 23.23 1.69 4.35
CA THR A 46 22.99 1.72 5.80
C THR A 46 21.48 1.72 6.10
N PRO A 47 20.95 0.78 6.89
CA PRO A 47 19.54 0.79 7.26
C PRO A 47 19.11 2.12 7.91
N GLY A 48 18.15 2.79 7.28
CA GLY A 48 17.67 4.12 7.65
C GLY A 48 17.84 5.16 6.55
N GLU A 49 18.66 4.88 5.53
CA GLU A 49 18.84 5.74 4.36
C GLU A 49 17.60 5.77 3.45
N LEU A 50 17.44 6.87 2.70
CA LEU A 50 16.43 7.02 1.66
C LEU A 50 16.89 6.28 0.39
N LEU A 51 16.32 5.10 0.15
CA LEU A 51 16.74 4.21 -0.95
C LEU A 51 15.89 4.33 -2.21
N GLY A 52 14.63 4.75 -2.07
CA GLY A 52 13.63 4.65 -3.14
C GLY A 52 13.63 5.81 -4.14
N SER A 53 14.46 6.83 -3.94
CA SER A 53 14.62 7.93 -4.88
C SER A 53 15.73 7.65 -5.89
N VAL A 54 15.78 8.42 -6.98
CA VAL A 54 16.77 8.28 -8.05
C VAL A 54 18.22 8.26 -7.55
N SER A 55 18.62 9.09 -6.58
CA SER A 55 19.98 9.04 -6.02
C SER A 55 20.20 7.93 -4.99
N GLY A 56 19.12 7.35 -4.45
CA GLY A 56 19.19 6.20 -3.54
C GLY A 56 19.41 4.87 -4.26
N GLU A 57 18.96 4.75 -5.51
CA GLU A 57 19.22 3.62 -6.44
C GLU A 57 18.89 2.23 -5.87
N LEU A 58 18.08 2.15 -4.82
CA LEU A 58 17.88 0.94 -4.01
C LEU A 58 19.19 0.31 -3.46
N GLY A 59 20.31 1.04 -3.49
CA GLY A 59 21.63 0.51 -3.18
C GLY A 59 22.13 -0.57 -4.14
N LEU A 60 21.69 -0.58 -5.40
CA LEU A 60 21.95 -1.69 -6.34
C LEU A 60 23.14 -1.48 -7.28
N ARG A 61 23.61 -0.24 -7.48
CA ARG A 61 24.58 0.08 -8.54
C ARG A 61 25.87 -0.71 -8.43
N SER A 62 26.54 -0.68 -7.27
CA SER A 62 27.81 -1.39 -7.05
C SER A 62 27.65 -2.89 -7.32
N PHE A 63 26.63 -3.52 -6.75
CA PHE A 63 26.34 -4.93 -6.98
C PHE A 63 26.15 -5.27 -8.47
N LEU A 64 25.36 -4.48 -9.21
CA LEU A 64 25.08 -4.75 -10.62
C LEU A 64 26.29 -4.52 -11.52
N GLU A 65 27.00 -3.40 -11.33
CA GLU A 65 28.14 -3.02 -12.16
C GLU A 65 29.35 -3.93 -11.93
N GLU A 66 29.63 -4.33 -10.68
CA GLU A 66 30.68 -5.31 -10.35
C GLU A 66 30.44 -6.69 -11.01
N ASN A 67 29.17 -7.04 -11.25
CA ASN A 67 28.78 -8.26 -11.95
C ASN A 67 28.62 -8.08 -13.48
N GLY A 68 29.06 -6.94 -14.03
CA GLY A 68 29.06 -6.68 -15.47
C GLY A 68 27.67 -6.49 -16.06
N HIS A 69 26.74 -5.92 -15.28
CA HIS A 69 25.42 -5.48 -15.73
C HIS A 69 25.38 -3.95 -15.81
N THR A 70 24.37 -3.43 -16.49
CA THR A 70 24.11 -1.99 -16.58
C THR A 70 22.88 -1.65 -15.77
N LEU A 71 22.96 -0.57 -14.97
CA LEU A 71 21.83 -0.02 -14.22
C LEU A 71 21.49 1.36 -14.77
N VAL A 72 20.31 1.47 -15.36
CA VAL A 72 19.68 2.74 -15.72
C VAL A 72 18.66 3.08 -14.65
N VAL A 73 18.77 4.27 -14.05
CA VAL A 73 17.84 4.75 -13.02
C VAL A 73 17.17 6.02 -13.55
N THR A 74 15.85 6.07 -13.50
CA THR A 74 15.09 7.25 -13.95
C THR A 74 13.80 7.43 -13.15
N SER A 75 13.32 8.66 -13.07
CA SER A 75 11.95 8.97 -12.63
C SER A 75 11.00 9.25 -13.79
N ASP A 76 11.53 9.45 -15.00
CA ASP A 76 10.78 9.78 -16.19
C ASP A 76 10.12 8.52 -16.80
N LYS A 77 8.83 8.34 -16.50
CA LYS A 77 8.05 7.13 -16.86
C LYS A 77 6.79 7.37 -17.67
N GLU A 78 6.44 8.64 -17.90
CA GLU A 78 5.16 9.04 -18.49
C GLU A 78 5.35 9.65 -19.88
N GLY A 79 4.49 9.24 -20.82
CA GLY A 79 4.53 9.69 -22.20
C GLY A 79 5.44 8.84 -23.09
N GLU A 80 5.17 8.90 -24.40
CA GLU A 80 5.83 8.08 -25.44
C GLU A 80 7.34 8.37 -25.55
N ASP A 81 7.74 9.59 -25.21
CA ASP A 81 9.14 10.04 -25.26
C ASP A 81 9.86 9.92 -23.92
N SER A 82 9.28 9.28 -22.90
CA SER A 82 9.93 9.13 -21.58
C SER A 82 11.22 8.31 -21.66
N GLU A 83 12.16 8.57 -20.75
CA GLU A 83 13.36 7.75 -20.60
C GLU A 83 13.02 6.26 -20.38
N PHE A 84 12.00 5.96 -19.57
CA PHE A 84 11.49 4.61 -19.43
C PHE A 84 11.13 3.96 -20.78
N GLU A 85 10.34 4.61 -21.64
CA GLU A 85 9.95 4.04 -22.94
C GLU A 85 11.15 3.80 -23.86
N ARG A 86 12.10 4.75 -23.89
CA ARG A 86 13.32 4.63 -24.72
C ARG A 86 14.21 3.48 -24.26
N GLU A 87 14.35 3.31 -22.95
CA GLU A 87 15.26 2.34 -22.36
C GLU A 87 14.63 0.94 -22.21
N LEU A 88 13.31 0.83 -22.26
CA LEU A 88 12.56 -0.43 -22.11
C LEU A 88 12.81 -1.42 -23.26
N VAL A 89 13.05 -0.91 -24.48
CA VAL A 89 13.10 -1.72 -25.72
C VAL A 89 14.13 -2.85 -25.71
N ASP A 90 15.19 -2.72 -24.92
CA ASP A 90 16.27 -3.70 -24.78
C ASP A 90 16.54 -4.10 -23.32
N ALA A 91 15.68 -3.72 -22.37
CA ALA A 91 15.81 -4.08 -20.96
C ALA A 91 15.59 -5.58 -20.73
N ASP A 92 16.45 -6.21 -19.90
CA ASP A 92 16.26 -7.60 -19.44
C ASP A 92 15.43 -7.66 -18.16
N VAL A 93 15.57 -6.63 -17.32
CA VAL A 93 14.90 -6.51 -16.01
C VAL A 93 14.32 -5.10 -15.88
N VAL A 94 13.07 -5.02 -15.43
CA VAL A 94 12.44 -3.77 -14.99
C VAL A 94 12.17 -3.83 -13.50
N ILE A 95 12.53 -2.77 -12.79
CA ILE A 95 12.25 -2.60 -11.36
C ILE A 95 11.43 -1.31 -11.20
N SER A 96 10.33 -1.35 -10.46
CA SER A 96 9.66 -0.13 -10.01
C SER A 96 8.99 -0.31 -8.66
N GLN A 97 8.60 0.80 -8.04
CA GLN A 97 7.90 0.79 -6.75
C GLN A 97 6.42 1.14 -6.95
N PRO A 98 5.48 0.54 -6.19
CA PRO A 98 4.07 0.91 -6.28
C PRO A 98 3.77 2.39 -6.02
N PHE A 99 4.67 3.09 -5.32
CA PHE A 99 4.57 4.54 -5.06
C PHE A 99 4.83 5.40 -6.30
N TRP A 100 5.63 4.88 -7.24
CA TRP A 100 5.95 5.51 -8.52
C TRP A 100 6.01 4.44 -9.63
N PRO A 101 4.86 3.84 -9.98
CA PRO A 101 4.83 2.59 -10.72
C PRO A 101 5.14 2.82 -12.20
N ALA A 102 6.07 2.03 -12.74
CA ALA A 102 6.26 1.90 -14.18
C ALA A 102 5.25 0.89 -14.72
N TYR A 103 4.14 1.39 -15.28
CA TYR A 103 3.08 0.51 -15.77
C TYR A 103 3.57 -0.34 -16.93
N LEU A 104 3.67 -1.65 -16.76
CA LEU A 104 4.02 -2.61 -17.81
C LEU A 104 2.74 -3.13 -18.45
N THR A 105 2.17 -2.32 -19.35
CA THR A 105 1.01 -2.68 -20.16
C THR A 105 1.36 -3.76 -21.19
N ALA A 106 0.35 -4.45 -21.74
CA ALA A 106 0.55 -5.39 -22.84
C ALA A 106 1.36 -4.80 -24.01
N ASP A 107 1.08 -3.55 -24.40
CA ASP A 107 1.81 -2.85 -25.46
C ASP A 107 3.28 -2.61 -25.11
N ARG A 108 3.58 -2.22 -23.86
CA ARG A 108 4.95 -2.03 -23.37
C ARG A 108 5.71 -3.34 -23.31
N ILE A 109 5.08 -4.41 -22.84
CA ILE A 109 5.67 -5.75 -22.81
C ILE A 109 5.98 -6.23 -24.23
N ALA A 110 5.08 -6.02 -25.19
CA ALA A 110 5.30 -6.39 -26.60
C ALA A 110 6.48 -5.64 -27.24
N LYS A 111 6.80 -4.41 -26.78
CA LYS A 111 7.95 -3.62 -27.23
C LYS A 111 9.28 -4.04 -26.57
N ALA A 112 9.25 -4.88 -25.55
CA ALA A 112 10.41 -5.25 -24.73
C ALA A 112 10.82 -6.73 -24.93
N PRO A 113 11.33 -7.14 -26.11
CA PRO A 113 11.58 -8.53 -26.46
C PRO A 113 12.63 -9.22 -25.58
N ASN A 114 13.46 -8.47 -24.86
CA ASN A 114 14.49 -9.00 -23.95
C ASN A 114 13.99 -9.18 -22.52
N LEU A 115 12.82 -8.62 -22.18
CA LEU A 115 12.35 -8.52 -20.81
C LEU A 115 11.99 -9.90 -20.26
N LYS A 116 12.71 -10.31 -19.20
CA LYS A 116 12.55 -11.62 -18.56
C LYS A 116 11.97 -11.52 -17.16
N LEU A 117 12.20 -10.38 -16.48
CA LEU A 117 11.87 -10.19 -15.08
C LEU A 117 11.32 -8.79 -14.81
N ALA A 118 10.13 -8.72 -14.23
CA ALA A 118 9.59 -7.53 -13.61
C ALA A 118 9.63 -7.68 -12.08
N VAL A 119 10.33 -6.76 -11.41
CA VAL A 119 10.45 -6.76 -9.94
C VAL A 119 9.71 -5.56 -9.37
N THR A 120 8.72 -5.84 -8.53
CA THR A 120 8.10 -4.83 -7.67
C THR A 120 8.98 -4.65 -6.43
N ALA A 121 9.63 -3.50 -6.32
CA ALA A 121 10.34 -3.08 -5.10
C ALA A 121 9.34 -2.61 -4.04
N GLY A 122 8.57 -3.57 -3.50
CA GLY A 122 7.43 -3.35 -2.62
C GLY A 122 6.48 -4.54 -2.66
N ILE A 123 5.18 -4.28 -2.49
CA ILE A 123 4.12 -5.30 -2.48
C ILE A 123 2.97 -4.87 -3.42
N GLY A 124 2.47 -5.83 -4.19
CA GLY A 124 1.38 -5.72 -5.15
C GLY A 124 1.84 -5.27 -6.53
N SER A 125 1.74 -6.22 -7.46
CA SER A 125 2.25 -6.13 -8.83
C SER A 125 1.17 -5.83 -9.88
N ASP A 126 0.06 -5.20 -9.47
CA ASP A 126 -1.10 -4.85 -10.30
C ASP A 126 -0.82 -3.76 -11.37
N HIS A 127 0.35 -3.11 -11.30
CA HIS A 127 0.84 -2.21 -12.34
C HIS A 127 1.52 -2.96 -13.51
N VAL A 128 1.61 -4.29 -13.44
CA VAL A 128 2.04 -5.16 -14.53
C VAL A 128 0.83 -5.90 -15.07
N ASP A 129 0.66 -5.90 -16.39
CA ASP A 129 -0.32 -6.77 -17.05
C ASP A 129 0.13 -8.23 -16.90
N LEU A 130 -0.47 -8.93 -15.94
CA LEU A 130 -0.08 -10.29 -15.58
C LEU A 130 -0.38 -11.29 -16.70
N ASP A 131 -1.45 -11.09 -17.47
CA ASP A 131 -1.80 -11.97 -18.59
C ASP A 131 -0.80 -11.80 -19.74
N ALA A 132 -0.40 -10.56 -20.03
CA ALA A 132 0.66 -10.29 -21.00
C ALA A 132 2.02 -10.82 -20.53
N ALA A 133 2.35 -10.70 -19.25
CA ALA A 133 3.57 -11.25 -18.67
C ALA A 133 3.60 -12.80 -18.78
N ILE A 134 2.49 -13.47 -18.47
CA ILE A 134 2.32 -14.92 -18.65
C ILE A 134 2.50 -15.30 -20.12
N GLY A 135 1.83 -14.59 -21.03
CA GLY A 135 1.90 -14.85 -22.48
C GLY A 135 3.30 -14.69 -23.08
N ASN A 136 4.15 -13.87 -22.45
CA ASN A 136 5.54 -13.65 -22.86
C ASN A 136 6.56 -14.44 -22.02
N GLY A 137 6.12 -15.32 -21.11
CA GLY A 137 7.00 -16.13 -20.26
C GLY A 137 7.86 -15.32 -19.29
N MET A 138 7.41 -14.12 -18.91
CA MET A 138 8.09 -13.26 -17.96
C MET A 138 7.90 -13.77 -16.52
N THR A 139 8.92 -13.56 -15.69
CA THR A 139 8.78 -13.68 -14.24
C THR A 139 8.31 -12.34 -13.68
N VAL A 140 7.29 -12.36 -12.82
CA VAL A 140 6.87 -11.21 -12.01
C VAL A 140 7.12 -11.57 -10.55
N ALA A 141 7.90 -10.74 -9.85
CA ALA A 141 8.27 -10.97 -8.46
C ALA A 141 8.07 -9.70 -7.63
N GLU A 142 7.77 -9.86 -6.35
CA GLU A 142 7.64 -8.77 -5.39
C GLU A 142 8.24 -9.16 -4.05
N VAL A 143 8.59 -8.17 -3.23
CA VAL A 143 9.24 -8.40 -1.93
C VAL A 143 8.17 -8.62 -0.88
N THR A 144 7.56 -9.80 -0.92
CA THR A 144 6.45 -10.20 -0.03
C THR A 144 6.80 -9.95 1.44
N TYR A 145 5.87 -9.35 2.18
CA TYR A 145 5.99 -8.93 3.59
C TYR A 145 6.82 -7.64 3.84
N SER A 146 7.70 -7.22 2.94
CA SER A 146 8.66 -6.11 3.15
C SER A 146 8.10 -4.87 3.85
N ASN A 147 6.89 -4.44 3.49
CA ASN A 147 6.23 -3.27 4.06
C ASN A 147 4.83 -3.57 4.65
N SER A 148 4.43 -4.85 4.81
CA SER A 148 3.10 -5.21 5.31
C SER A 148 2.81 -4.63 6.69
N ILE A 149 3.83 -4.60 7.56
CA ILE A 149 3.74 -4.04 8.90
C ILE A 149 3.59 -2.52 8.84
N SER A 150 4.37 -1.85 7.99
CA SER A 150 4.30 -0.40 7.78
C SER A 150 2.91 0.02 7.31
N VAL A 151 2.30 -0.73 6.37
CA VAL A 151 0.93 -0.47 5.93
C VAL A 151 -0.07 -0.66 7.08
N SER A 152 0.07 -1.74 7.88
CA SER A 152 -0.84 -1.98 9.00
C SER A 152 -0.81 -0.88 10.07
N GLU A 153 0.35 -0.25 10.29
CA GLU A 153 0.48 0.91 11.18
C GLU A 153 -0.19 2.14 10.58
N HIS A 154 -0.01 2.36 9.28
CA HIS A 154 -0.62 3.47 8.55
C HIS A 154 -2.16 3.38 8.55
N VAL A 155 -2.73 2.18 8.41
CA VAL A 155 -4.17 1.94 8.52
C VAL A 155 -4.69 2.39 9.89
N VAL A 156 -4.08 1.91 10.98
CA VAL A 156 -4.53 2.25 12.33
C VAL A 156 -4.38 3.76 12.60
N MET A 157 -3.28 4.36 12.12
CA MET A 157 -3.07 5.81 12.19
C MET A 157 -4.20 6.57 11.49
N MET A 158 -4.57 6.17 10.26
CA MET A 158 -5.65 6.81 9.48
C MET A 158 -7.02 6.63 10.14
N ILE A 159 -7.33 5.44 10.66
CA ILE A 159 -8.56 5.18 11.42
C ILE A 159 -8.67 6.16 12.58
N LEU A 160 -7.61 6.27 13.40
CA LEU A 160 -7.61 7.17 14.56
C LEU A 160 -7.70 8.65 14.12
N ALA A 161 -7.00 9.04 13.05
CA ALA A 161 -7.04 10.41 12.56
C ALA A 161 -8.42 10.83 12.07
N LEU A 162 -9.12 9.93 11.36
CA LEU A 162 -10.49 10.16 10.89
C LEU A 162 -11.47 10.24 12.06
N VAL A 163 -11.52 9.20 12.89
CA VAL A 163 -12.50 9.05 13.97
C VAL A 163 -12.35 10.17 15.00
N ARG A 164 -11.11 10.62 15.27
CA ARG A 164 -10.82 11.69 16.26
C ARG A 164 -10.76 13.09 15.66
N ASN A 165 -11.05 13.26 14.36
CA ASN A 165 -11.01 14.54 13.67
C ASN A 165 -9.66 15.27 13.78
N TYR A 166 -8.55 14.54 13.60
CA TYR A 166 -7.21 15.03 13.91
C TYR A 166 -6.75 16.15 12.97
N ILE A 167 -6.93 16.00 11.66
CA ILE A 167 -6.39 16.94 10.66
C ILE A 167 -7.03 18.33 10.78
N PRO A 168 -8.37 18.49 10.83
CA PRO A 168 -8.97 19.82 11.03
C PRO A 168 -8.60 20.43 12.37
N SER A 169 -8.49 19.62 13.43
CA SER A 169 -8.08 20.10 14.77
C SER A 169 -6.62 20.58 14.79
N HIS A 170 -5.73 19.92 14.05
CA HIS A 170 -4.34 20.37 13.89
C HIS A 170 -4.27 21.71 13.15
N GLN A 171 -5.06 21.87 12.09
CA GLN A 171 -5.13 23.13 11.32
C GLN A 171 -5.58 24.30 12.20
N GLN A 172 -6.56 24.09 13.10
CA GLN A 172 -6.98 25.12 14.06
C GLN A 172 -5.82 25.68 14.88
N VAL A 173 -4.88 24.82 15.30
CA VAL A 173 -3.71 25.25 16.08
C VAL A 173 -2.71 26.02 15.22
N LEU A 174 -2.46 25.57 13.98
CA LEU A 174 -1.56 26.27 13.05
C LEU A 174 -2.07 27.67 12.70
N ASP A 175 -3.38 27.84 12.62
CA ASP A 175 -4.04 29.12 12.38
C ASP A 175 -4.10 30.01 13.64
N GLY A 176 -3.52 29.57 14.76
CA GLY A 176 -3.46 30.29 16.02
C GLY A 176 -4.76 30.24 16.85
N GLY A 177 -5.68 29.35 16.49
CA GLY A 177 -6.95 29.12 17.17
C GLY A 177 -6.88 28.15 18.36
N TRP A 178 -8.01 28.01 19.05
CA TRP A 178 -8.23 27.02 20.12
C TRP A 178 -9.55 26.25 19.95
N ASN A 179 -10.44 26.71 19.07
CA ASN A 179 -11.87 26.42 18.97
C ASN A 179 -12.29 24.96 19.26
N ILE A 180 -12.51 24.66 20.54
CA ILE A 180 -12.79 23.29 21.00
C ILE A 180 -14.07 22.72 20.39
N ALA A 181 -15.14 23.52 20.31
CA ALA A 181 -16.42 23.08 19.74
C ALA A 181 -16.26 22.61 18.29
N ASP A 182 -15.52 23.36 17.48
CA ASP A 182 -15.24 23.04 16.07
C ASP A 182 -14.36 21.79 15.94
N CYS A 183 -13.42 21.58 16.86
CA CYS A 183 -12.57 20.38 16.88
C CYS A 183 -13.37 19.11 17.22
N VAL A 184 -14.30 19.18 18.19
CA VAL A 184 -14.94 17.99 18.77
C VAL A 184 -16.33 17.67 18.19
N GLU A 185 -16.94 18.55 17.40
CA GLU A 185 -18.26 18.29 16.79
C GLU A 185 -18.32 17.03 15.91
N ARG A 186 -17.15 16.52 15.48
CA ARG A 186 -16.98 15.28 14.69
C ARG A 186 -15.94 14.33 15.28
N SER A 187 -15.54 14.53 16.55
CA SER A 187 -14.50 13.72 17.19
C SER A 187 -15.15 12.67 18.09
N TYR A 188 -14.84 11.40 17.85
CA TYR A 188 -15.36 10.25 18.58
C TYR A 188 -14.20 9.40 19.12
N ASP A 189 -14.54 8.55 20.09
CA ASP A 189 -13.65 7.46 20.50
C ASP A 189 -13.86 6.26 19.57
N LEU A 190 -12.78 5.50 19.34
CA LEU A 190 -12.83 4.25 18.58
C LEU A 190 -13.38 3.10 19.45
N GLU A 191 -13.25 3.21 20.78
CA GLU A 191 -13.73 2.24 21.77
C GLU A 191 -15.18 1.83 21.49
N GLY A 192 -15.45 0.52 21.44
CA GLY A 192 -16.78 -0.05 21.19
C GLY A 192 -17.25 -0.02 19.73
N MET A 193 -16.55 0.65 18.81
CA MET A 193 -16.88 0.61 17.38
C MET A 193 -16.68 -0.79 16.79
N GLN A 194 -17.43 -1.11 15.74
CA GLN A 194 -17.26 -2.31 14.93
C GLN A 194 -16.31 -2.02 13.76
N VAL A 195 -15.15 -2.67 13.72
CA VAL A 195 -14.12 -2.45 12.70
C VAL A 195 -13.91 -3.70 11.86
N GLY A 196 -14.07 -3.56 10.55
CA GLY A 196 -13.98 -4.66 9.58
C GLY A 196 -12.82 -4.53 8.62
N THR A 197 -12.12 -5.62 8.32
CA THR A 197 -11.13 -5.68 7.22
C THR A 197 -11.64 -6.50 6.03
N VAL A 198 -11.49 -5.97 4.82
CA VAL A 198 -11.62 -6.73 3.57
C VAL A 198 -10.28 -7.38 3.26
N ALA A 199 -10.26 -8.71 3.27
CA ALA A 199 -9.09 -9.58 3.36
C ALA A 199 -8.35 -9.52 4.70
N ALA A 200 -7.96 -10.69 5.19
CA ALA A 200 -7.23 -10.90 6.44
C ALA A 200 -5.87 -11.59 6.22
N GLY A 201 -5.25 -11.34 5.06
CA GLY A 201 -3.85 -11.71 4.80
C GLY A 201 -2.86 -10.96 5.70
N ARG A 202 -1.59 -10.89 5.29
CA ARG A 202 -0.50 -10.33 6.12
C ARG A 202 -0.80 -8.95 6.71
N ILE A 203 -1.36 -8.04 5.90
CA ILE A 203 -1.71 -6.67 6.33
C ILE A 203 -2.97 -6.69 7.20
N GLY A 204 -4.08 -7.22 6.70
CA GLY A 204 -5.35 -7.25 7.43
C GLY A 204 -5.24 -7.94 8.80
N SER A 205 -4.54 -9.08 8.88
CA SER A 205 -4.24 -9.76 10.14
C SER A 205 -3.36 -8.94 11.10
N ALA A 206 -2.43 -8.14 10.58
CA ALA A 206 -1.60 -7.25 11.38
C ALA A 206 -2.39 -6.02 11.89
N VAL A 207 -3.35 -5.53 11.09
CA VAL A 207 -4.29 -4.47 11.49
C VAL A 207 -5.20 -4.96 12.62
N LEU A 208 -5.83 -6.13 12.46
CA LEU A 208 -6.71 -6.72 13.49
C LEU A 208 -5.99 -6.89 14.84
N ARG A 209 -4.73 -7.35 14.82
CA ARG A 209 -3.89 -7.46 16.04
C ARG A 209 -3.65 -6.13 16.72
N ARG A 210 -3.39 -5.08 15.93
CA ARG A 210 -3.15 -3.71 16.44
C ARG A 210 -4.40 -3.06 16.98
N LEU A 211 -5.57 -3.37 16.42
CA LEU A 211 -6.85 -2.83 16.84
C LEU A 211 -7.45 -3.56 18.06
N LYS A 212 -7.10 -4.84 18.27
CA LYS A 212 -7.58 -5.62 19.42
C LYS A 212 -7.52 -4.88 20.78
N PRO A 213 -6.42 -4.21 21.19
CA PRO A 213 -6.37 -3.50 22.47
C PRO A 213 -7.17 -2.19 22.52
N PHE A 214 -7.81 -1.76 21.43
CA PHE A 214 -8.69 -0.58 21.40
C PHE A 214 -10.15 -0.91 21.79
N GLU A 215 -10.43 -2.14 22.21
CA GLU A 215 -11.75 -2.57 22.69
C GLU A 215 -12.87 -2.39 21.63
N VAL A 216 -12.54 -2.69 20.38
CA VAL A 216 -13.45 -2.70 19.23
C VAL A 216 -14.05 -4.09 18.98
N GLY A 217 -15.20 -4.15 18.31
CA GLY A 217 -15.68 -5.38 17.68
C GLY A 217 -14.92 -5.63 16.38
N LEU A 218 -14.16 -6.72 16.29
CA LEU A 218 -13.35 -7.02 15.12
C LEU A 218 -14.10 -7.94 14.13
N HIS A 219 -14.11 -7.54 12.86
CA HIS A 219 -14.74 -8.29 11.78
C HIS A 219 -13.79 -8.47 10.60
N TYR A 220 -14.02 -9.51 9.79
CA TYR A 220 -13.34 -9.66 8.52
C TYR A 220 -14.17 -10.45 7.50
N THR A 221 -13.85 -10.24 6.23
CA THR A 221 -14.24 -11.12 5.12
C THR A 221 -12.99 -11.50 4.35
N ASP A 222 -12.94 -12.70 3.82
CA ASP A 222 -11.89 -13.17 2.91
C ASP A 222 -12.42 -14.38 2.12
N ARG A 223 -11.71 -14.81 1.07
CA ARG A 223 -12.07 -16.01 0.28
C ARG A 223 -12.07 -17.28 1.14
N HIS A 224 -11.20 -17.33 2.13
CA HIS A 224 -11.08 -18.44 3.07
C HIS A 224 -10.99 -17.90 4.50
N ARG A 225 -11.57 -18.63 5.45
CA ARG A 225 -11.44 -18.29 6.86
C ARG A 225 -9.98 -18.36 7.29
N LEU A 226 -9.62 -17.49 8.24
CA LEU A 226 -8.39 -17.62 9.00
C LEU A 226 -8.35 -18.97 9.73
N PRO A 227 -7.15 -19.48 10.06
CA PRO A 227 -7.03 -20.61 10.97
C PRO A 227 -7.80 -20.34 12.27
N ARG A 228 -8.47 -21.37 12.80
CA ARG A 228 -9.34 -21.26 13.96
C ARG A 228 -8.63 -20.64 15.16
N GLU A 229 -7.36 -21.01 15.37
CA GLU A 229 -6.54 -20.50 16.47
C GLU A 229 -6.34 -18.98 16.36
N VAL A 230 -6.21 -18.45 15.13
CA VAL A 230 -6.10 -17.00 14.90
C VAL A 230 -7.45 -16.30 15.11
N GLU A 231 -8.56 -16.91 14.70
CA GLU A 231 -9.88 -16.35 14.97
C GLU A 231 -10.16 -16.24 16.48
N GLU A 232 -9.83 -17.30 17.23
CA GLU A 232 -9.96 -17.35 18.68
C GLU A 232 -8.97 -16.38 19.37
N GLU A 233 -7.72 -16.29 18.89
CA GLU A 233 -6.73 -15.33 19.36
C GLU A 233 -7.25 -13.91 19.23
N LEU A 234 -7.84 -13.53 18.09
CA LEU A 234 -8.26 -12.17 17.82
C LEU A 234 -9.67 -11.83 18.30
N GLY A 235 -10.52 -12.84 18.52
CA GLY A 235 -11.94 -12.63 18.80
C GLY A 235 -12.69 -12.02 17.62
N VAL A 236 -12.30 -12.39 16.39
CA VAL A 236 -12.86 -11.81 15.15
C VAL A 236 -14.14 -12.52 14.72
N THR A 237 -15.05 -11.78 14.10
CA THR A 237 -16.25 -12.31 13.45
C THR A 237 -16.05 -12.38 11.93
N PHE A 238 -16.18 -13.57 11.36
CA PHE A 238 -16.11 -13.79 9.90
C PHE A 238 -17.46 -13.48 9.23
N HIS A 239 -17.38 -12.86 8.05
CA HIS A 239 -18.50 -12.65 7.13
C HIS A 239 -18.20 -13.33 5.80
N ALA A 240 -19.21 -13.93 5.17
CA ALA A 240 -19.02 -14.68 3.93
C ALA A 240 -18.82 -13.76 2.72
N THR A 241 -19.30 -12.52 2.81
CA THR A 241 -19.17 -11.51 1.75
C THR A 241 -18.78 -10.15 2.30
N THR A 242 -18.23 -9.31 1.43
CA THR A 242 -17.97 -7.90 1.76
C THR A 242 -19.27 -7.15 2.07
N GLU A 243 -20.38 -7.51 1.41
CA GLU A 243 -21.69 -6.90 1.68
C GLU A 243 -22.16 -7.12 3.12
N GLU A 244 -22.04 -8.34 3.63
CA GLU A 244 -22.40 -8.68 5.02
C GLU A 244 -21.51 -7.93 6.02
N LEU A 245 -20.21 -7.82 5.73
CA LEU A 245 -19.25 -7.10 6.56
C LEU A 245 -19.62 -5.61 6.69
N VAL A 246 -19.84 -4.92 5.56
CA VAL A 246 -20.01 -3.46 5.57
C VAL A 246 -21.29 -3.00 6.28
N GLN A 247 -22.30 -3.86 6.36
CA GLN A 247 -23.57 -3.56 7.04
C GLN A 247 -23.42 -3.46 8.57
N VAL A 248 -22.45 -4.16 9.15
CA VAL A 248 -22.27 -4.22 10.61
C VAL A 248 -21.16 -3.32 11.13
N CYS A 249 -20.26 -2.84 10.26
CA CYS A 249 -19.09 -2.06 10.64
C CYS A 249 -19.35 -0.54 10.69
N ASP A 250 -18.75 0.12 11.68
CA ASP A 250 -18.63 1.59 11.76
C ASP A 250 -17.38 2.06 11.02
N VAL A 251 -16.34 1.23 10.97
CA VAL A 251 -15.09 1.47 10.23
C VAL A 251 -14.79 0.26 9.35
N VAL A 252 -14.50 0.48 8.08
CA VAL A 252 -14.06 -0.56 7.15
C VAL A 252 -12.67 -0.20 6.62
N THR A 253 -11.76 -1.16 6.62
CA THR A 253 -10.43 -1.03 6.01
C THR A 253 -10.23 -2.06 4.90
N ILE A 254 -9.71 -1.61 3.76
CA ILE A 254 -9.47 -2.46 2.60
C ILE A 254 -8.01 -2.92 2.60
N ASN A 255 -7.79 -4.23 2.61
CA ASN A 255 -6.47 -4.85 2.60
C ASN A 255 -6.35 -5.98 1.54
N ALA A 256 -7.27 -6.00 0.57
CA ALA A 256 -7.30 -6.95 -0.54
C ALA A 256 -6.42 -6.49 -1.72
N PRO A 257 -5.87 -7.41 -2.54
CA PRO A 257 -5.18 -7.05 -3.77
C PRO A 257 -6.15 -6.48 -4.82
N LEU A 258 -5.62 -5.73 -5.79
CA LEU A 258 -6.36 -5.30 -6.97
C LEU A 258 -6.27 -6.36 -8.07
N HIS A 259 -7.43 -6.81 -8.55
CA HIS A 259 -7.63 -7.66 -9.71
C HIS A 259 -9.09 -7.51 -10.19
N PRO A 260 -9.52 -8.14 -11.31
CA PRO A 260 -10.86 -7.88 -11.87
C PRO A 260 -12.05 -8.12 -10.93
N GLU A 261 -11.93 -8.94 -9.89
CA GLU A 261 -13.04 -9.17 -8.93
C GLU A 261 -13.08 -8.12 -7.80
N THR A 262 -12.00 -7.35 -7.60
CA THR A 262 -11.91 -6.31 -6.57
C THR A 262 -11.88 -4.90 -7.14
N GLU A 263 -11.69 -4.74 -8.45
CA GLU A 263 -11.80 -3.45 -9.13
C GLU A 263 -13.22 -2.88 -8.98
N HIS A 264 -13.32 -1.66 -8.46
CA HIS A 264 -14.56 -0.97 -8.13
C HIS A 264 -15.51 -1.75 -7.20
N LEU A 265 -14.99 -2.66 -6.36
CA LEU A 265 -15.79 -3.35 -5.35
C LEU A 265 -16.52 -2.36 -4.43
N PHE A 266 -15.85 -1.28 -4.01
CA PHE A 266 -16.46 -0.19 -3.25
C PHE A 266 -17.04 0.86 -4.19
N ASP A 267 -18.14 0.49 -4.84
CA ASP A 267 -18.97 1.37 -5.66
C ASP A 267 -20.08 2.05 -4.85
N ALA A 268 -20.96 2.78 -5.54
CA ALA A 268 -22.08 3.48 -4.90
C ALA A 268 -23.08 2.52 -4.24
N GLU A 269 -23.27 1.32 -4.78
CA GLU A 269 -24.21 0.35 -4.22
C GLU A 269 -23.65 -0.20 -2.90
N LEU A 270 -22.41 -0.70 -2.88
CA LEU A 270 -21.82 -1.26 -1.68
C LEU A 270 -21.65 -0.20 -0.57
N ILE A 271 -21.21 1.01 -0.93
CA ILE A 271 -21.07 2.12 0.04
C ILE A 271 -22.44 2.51 0.63
N SER A 272 -23.54 2.43 -0.14
CA SER A 272 -24.88 2.72 0.37
C SER A 272 -25.36 1.71 1.43
N ARG A 273 -24.77 0.51 1.47
CA ARG A 273 -25.09 -0.53 2.46
C ARG A 273 -24.28 -0.38 3.75
N MET A 274 -23.27 0.48 3.77
CA MET A 274 -22.58 0.88 5.00
C MET A 274 -23.54 1.64 5.92
N LYS A 275 -23.23 1.66 7.22
CA LYS A 275 -23.91 2.55 8.15
C LYS A 275 -23.71 4.01 7.71
N ARG A 276 -24.77 4.83 7.84
CA ARG A 276 -24.64 6.29 7.64
C ARG A 276 -23.59 6.84 8.62
N GLY A 277 -22.61 7.57 8.11
CA GLY A 277 -21.52 8.13 8.90
C GLY A 277 -20.40 7.12 9.19
N ALA A 278 -20.31 6.02 8.45
CA ALA A 278 -19.19 5.09 8.56
C ALA A 278 -17.87 5.72 8.05
N TYR A 279 -16.75 5.12 8.44
CA TYR A 279 -15.41 5.49 7.98
C TYR A 279 -14.85 4.41 7.05
N LEU A 280 -14.19 4.82 5.97
CA LEU A 280 -13.54 3.90 5.03
C LEU A 280 -12.06 4.25 4.92
N VAL A 281 -11.18 3.26 5.11
CA VAL A 281 -9.73 3.41 4.96
C VAL A 281 -9.22 2.49 3.86
N ASN A 282 -8.54 3.02 2.84
CA ASN A 282 -8.03 2.26 1.72
C ASN A 282 -6.53 2.52 1.49
N THR A 283 -5.70 1.71 2.15
CA THR A 283 -4.26 1.62 1.89
C THR A 283 -3.90 0.44 0.99
N ALA A 284 -4.89 -0.20 0.36
CA ALA A 284 -4.69 -1.29 -0.57
C ALA A 284 -4.38 -0.74 -1.97
N ARG A 285 -5.41 -0.37 -2.74
CA ARG A 285 -5.29 0.20 -4.09
C ARG A 285 -6.47 1.11 -4.38
N GLY A 286 -6.18 2.26 -5.01
CA GLY A 286 -7.21 3.27 -5.34
C GLY A 286 -8.35 2.72 -6.20
N LYS A 287 -8.03 1.87 -7.19
CA LYS A 287 -9.03 1.27 -8.11
C LYS A 287 -9.99 0.27 -7.46
N ILE A 288 -9.79 -0.13 -6.20
CA ILE A 288 -10.77 -0.95 -5.49
C ILE A 288 -12.05 -0.14 -5.19
N CYS A 289 -11.91 1.19 -5.09
CA CYS A 289 -13.03 2.10 -4.93
C CYS A 289 -13.41 2.75 -6.27
N ASP A 290 -14.71 2.93 -6.51
CA ASP A 290 -15.15 3.92 -7.50
C ASP A 290 -14.87 5.33 -6.95
N ARG A 291 -14.00 6.07 -7.63
CA ARG A 291 -13.55 7.40 -7.22
C ARG A 291 -14.71 8.35 -6.94
N ASP A 292 -15.69 8.40 -7.83
CA ASP A 292 -16.76 9.38 -7.76
C ASP A 292 -17.84 8.96 -6.74
N ALA A 293 -18.02 7.66 -6.53
CA ALA A 293 -18.88 7.13 -5.49
C ALA A 293 -18.37 7.49 -4.09
N VAL A 294 -17.06 7.35 -3.83
CA VAL A 294 -16.45 7.75 -2.56
C VAL A 294 -16.62 9.25 -2.31
N ALA A 295 -16.31 10.09 -3.31
CA ALA A 295 -16.46 11.54 -3.19
C ALA A 295 -17.90 11.93 -2.83
N ARG A 296 -18.89 11.42 -3.58
CA ARG A 296 -20.31 11.66 -3.29
C ARG A 296 -20.74 11.14 -1.92
N ALA A 297 -20.20 10.01 -1.48
CA ALA A 297 -20.54 9.45 -0.17
C ALA A 297 -20.02 10.34 0.98
N CYS A 298 -18.85 10.96 0.83
CA CYS A 298 -18.36 11.97 1.76
C CYS A 298 -19.20 13.24 1.72
N GLU A 299 -19.55 13.74 0.53
CA GLU A 299 -20.39 14.94 0.37
C GLU A 299 -21.78 14.79 0.99
N THR A 300 -22.39 13.61 0.87
CA THR A 300 -23.75 13.32 1.39
C THR A 300 -23.75 12.93 2.87
N GLY A 301 -22.58 12.69 3.46
CA GLY A 301 -22.43 12.16 4.82
C GLY A 301 -22.81 10.69 4.96
N GLN A 302 -22.93 9.94 3.85
CA GLN A 302 -22.98 8.48 3.89
C GLN A 302 -21.68 7.94 4.51
N LEU A 303 -20.54 8.50 4.09
CA LEU A 303 -19.26 8.35 4.79
C LEU A 303 -18.97 9.59 5.62
N ALA A 304 -18.62 9.41 6.90
CA ALA A 304 -18.14 10.50 7.75
C ALA A 304 -16.69 10.89 7.44
N GLY A 305 -15.92 9.98 6.83
CA GLY A 305 -14.55 10.22 6.39
C GLY A 305 -14.02 9.09 5.52
N TYR A 306 -13.07 9.42 4.65
CA TYR A 306 -12.29 8.51 3.83
C TYR A 306 -10.81 8.85 3.97
N ALA A 307 -9.94 7.84 4.07
CA ALA A 307 -8.49 8.02 4.10
C ALA A 307 -7.77 6.94 3.28
#